data_AF-A0A969WR36-F1
#
_entry.id   AF-A0A969WR36-F1
#
_cell.length_a   1.000
_cell.length_b   1.000
_cell.length_c   1.000
_cell.angle_alpha   90.00
_cell.angle_beta   90.00
_cell.angle_gamma   90.00
#
_symmetry.space_group_name_H-M   'P 1'
#
loop_
_entity.id
_entity.type
_entity.pdbx_description
1 polymer ?
#
loop_
_entity_poly.entity_id
_entity_poly.type
_entity_poly.pdbx_seq_one_letter_code
_entity_poly.pdbx_strand_id
1 'polypeptide(L)' 'LCCRTAVIGACLNVKINAKDLEDKEFAQNIIAKANELEQKAIEEEKRIIEHVSENL' A
#
# COMPACT_ATOMS: atom_id res chain seq x y z
N LEU A 1 -3.21 -0.37 12.99
CA LEU A 1 -2.35 0.78 12.62
C LEU A 1 -0.99 0.34 12.05
N CYS A 2 -0.12 -0.37 12.79
CA CYS A 2 1.26 -0.65 12.33
C CYS A 2 1.36 -1.37 10.97
N CYS A 3 0.49 -2.35 10.69
CA CYS A 3 0.51 -3.07 9.42
C CYS A 3 0.23 -2.14 8.22
N ARG A 4 -0.77 -1.24 8.32
CA ARG A 4 -1.05 -0.25 7.26
C ARG A 4 0.18 0.63 7.02
N THR A 5 0.79 1.14 8.09
CA THR A 5 1.98 1.99 7.99
C THR A 5 3.15 1.26 7.33
N ALA A 6 3.37 -0.02 7.67
CA ALA A 6 4.42 -0.83 7.06
C ALA A 6 4.20 -1.01 5.55
N VAL A 7 2.96 -1.27 5.13
CA VAL A 7 2.61 -1.40 3.70
C VAL A 7 2.82 -0.08 2.96
N ILE A 8 2.37 1.04 3.53
CA ILE A 8 2.60 2.37 2.92
C ILE A 8 4.10 2.65 2.76
N GLY A 9 4.90 2.38 3.80
CA GLY A 9 6.35 2.55 3.73
C GLY A 9 7.00 1.71 2.63
N ALA A 10 6.60 0.45 2.50
CA ALA A 10 7.07 -0.42 1.42
C ALA A 10 6.66 0.11 0.02
N CYS A 11 5.42 0.60 -0.12
CA CYS A 11 4.92 1.16 -1.38
C CYS A 11 5.67 2.44 -1.77
N LEU A 12 6.04 3.29 -0.81
CA LEU A 12 6.88 4.47 -1.04
C LEU A 12 8.27 4.08 -1.57
N ASN A 13 8.90 3.05 -0.99
CA ASN A 13 10.18 2.55 -1.47
C ASN A 13 10.09 2.04 -2.92
N VAL A 14 8.99 1.35 -3.27
CA VAL A 14 8.74 0.93 -4.66
C VAL A 14 8.61 2.14 -5.58
N LYS A 15 7.81 3.14 -5.21
CA LYS A 15 7.60 4.36 -6.02
C LYS A 15 8.90 5.13 -6.27
N ILE A 16 9.76 5.24 -5.25
CA ILE A 16 11.07 5.89 -5.34
C ILE A 16 11.96 5.15 -6.34
N ASN A 17 12.14 3.84 -6.15
CA ASN A 17 13.03 3.05 -7.01
C ASN A 17 12.49 2.89 -8.44
N ALA A 18 11.17 2.83 -8.62
CA ALA A 18 10.55 2.66 -9.93
C ALA A 18 10.70 3.89 -10.84
N LYS A 19 10.86 5.09 -10.28
CA LYS A 19 11.03 6.34 -11.04
C LYS A 19 12.24 6.28 -11.99
N ASP A 20 13.31 5.66 -11.52
CA ASP A 20 14.61 5.64 -12.19
C ASP A 20 14.77 4.45 -13.15
N LEU A 21 13.78 3.55 -13.24
CA LEU A 21 13.82 2.41 -14.16
C LEU A 21 13.67 2.86 -15.62
N GLU A 22 14.49 2.30 -16.51
CA GLU A 22 14.40 2.52 -17.95
C GLU A 22 13.18 1.84 -18.56
N ASP A 23 12.86 0.62 -18.09
CA ASP A 23 11.64 -0.10 -18.47
C ASP A 23 10.40 0.56 -17.85
N LYS A 24 9.77 1.45 -18.62
CA LYS A 24 8.62 2.24 -18.18
C LYS A 24 7.36 1.42 -18.02
N GLU A 25 7.18 0.35 -18.80
CA GLU A 25 6.01 -0.52 -18.68
C GLU A 25 6.08 -1.31 -17.38
N PHE A 26 7.25 -1.91 -17.08
CA PHE A 26 7.46 -2.57 -15.81
C PHE A 26 7.32 -1.62 -14.62
N ALA A 27 7.89 -0.41 -14.70
CA ALA A 27 7.76 0.61 -13.67
C ALA A 27 6.29 0.97 -13.38
N GLN A 28 5.49 1.19 -14.42
CA GLN A 28 4.06 1.48 -14.27
C GLN A 28 3.31 0.30 -13.64
N ASN A 29 3.61 -0.93 -14.06
CA ASN A 29 2.97 -2.13 -13.53
C ASN A 29 3.25 -2.33 -12.03
N ILE A 30 4.50 -2.16 -11.58
CA ILE A 30 4.83 -2.31 -10.15
C ILE A 30 4.30 -1.16 -9.30
N ILE A 31 4.23 0.06 -9.83
CA ILE A 31 3.60 1.21 -9.15
C ILE A 31 2.09 0.97 -9.00
N ALA A 32 1.43 0.47 -10.05
CA ALA A 32 0.00 0.14 -10.00
C ALA A 32 -0.29 -0.92 -8.93
N LYS A 33 0.52 -2.00 -8.89
CA LYS A 33 0.41 -3.03 -7.86
C LYS A 33 0.68 -2.49 -6.46
N ALA A 34 1.65 -1.59 -6.29
CA ALA A 34 1.92 -0.95 -5.01
C ALA A 34 0.71 -0.10 -4.54
N ASN A 35 0.10 0.67 -5.44
CA ASN A 35 -1.10 1.44 -5.12
C ASN A 35 -2.28 0.56 -4.71
N GLU A 36 -2.48 -0.58 -5.39
CA GLU A 36 -3.53 -1.54 -5.03
C GLU A 36 -3.33 -2.10 -3.62
N LEU A 37 -2.09 -2.48 -3.27
CA LEU A 37 -1.75 -2.97 -1.93
C LEU A 37 -1.90 -1.90 -0.86
N GLU A 38 -1.53 -0.66 -1.17
CA GLU A 38 -1.72 0.49 -0.29
C GLU A 38 -3.20 0.70 0.05
N GLN A 39 -4.08 0.68 -0.97
CA GLN A 39 -5.53 0.82 -0.77
C GLN A 39 -6.11 -0.33 0.04
N LYS A 40 -5.76 -1.58 -0.30
CA LYS A 40 -6.19 -2.75 0.47
C LYS A 40 -5.78 -2.63 1.95
N ALA A 41 -4.55 -2.20 2.23
CA ALA A 41 -4.10 -2.05 3.61
C ALA A 41 -4.88 -0.96 4.39
N ILE A 42 -5.29 0.11 3.71
CA ILE A 42 -6.16 1.17 4.29
C ILE A 42 -7.55 0.61 4.59
N GLU A 43 -8.16 -0.09 3.63
CA GLU A 43 -9.50 -0.69 3.76
C GLU A 43 -9.54 -1.75 4.86
N GLU A 44 -8.55 -2.65 4.89
CA GLU A 44 -8.44 -3.71 5.89
C GLU A 44 -8.23 -3.14 7.30
N GLU A 45 -7.37 -2.14 7.46
CA GLU A 45 -7.20 -1.46 8.74
C GLU A 45 -8.52 -0.84 9.21
N LYS A 46 -9.20 -0.10 8.32
CA LYS A 46 -10.47 0.55 8.64
C LYS A 46 -11.50 -0.49 9.10
N ARG A 47 -11.67 -1.58 8.34
CA ARG A 47 -12.59 -2.67 8.69
C ARG A 47 -12.28 -3.27 10.06
N ILE A 48 -11.01 -3.48 10.37
CA ILE A 48 -10.58 -4.04 11.67
C ILE A 48 -10.88 -3.06 12.80
N ILE A 49 -10.60 -1.77 12.63
CA ILE A 49 -10.87 -0.74 13.64
C ILE A 49 -12.37 -0.63 13.91
N GLU A 50 -13.19 -0.58 12.86
CA GLU A 50 -14.65 -0.54 12.97
C GLU A 50 -15.15 -1.77 13.73
N HIS A 51 -14.73 -2.96 13.31
CA HIS A 51 -15.11 -4.20 13.98
C HIS A 51 -14.73 -4.23 15.46
N VAL A 52 -13.53 -3.78 15.83
CA VAL A 52 -13.11 -3.74 17.23
C VAL A 52 -13.88 -2.67 18.02
N SER A 53 -14.17 -1.52 17.42
CA SER A 53 -14.88 -0.42 18.07
C SER A 53 -16.39 -0.70 18.26
N GLU A 54 -16.98 -1.52 17.41
CA GLU A 54 -18.40 -1.93 17.52
C GLU A 54 -18.62 -3.09 18.51
N ASN A 55 -17.55 -3.82 18.86
CA ASN A 55 -17.61 -5.01 19.73
C ASN A 55 -16.92 -4.81 21.10
N LEU A 56 -16.56 -3.56 21.44
CA LEU A 56 -16.04 -3.12 22.75
C LEU A 56 -16.90 -1.97 23.28
#